data_AF-K1QVN2-F1
#
_entry.id   AF-K1QVN2-F1
#
_cell.length_a   1.000
_cell.length_b   1.000
_cell.length_c   1.000
_cell.angle_alpha   90.00
_cell.angle_beta   90.00
_cell.angle_gamma   90.00
#
_symmetry.space_group_name_H-M   'P 1'
#
loop_
_entity.id
_entity.type
_entity.pdbx_description
1 polymer ?
#
loop_
_entity_poly.entity_id
_entity_poly.type
_entity_poly.pdbx_seq_one_letter_code
_entity_poly.pdbx_strand_id
1 'polypeptide(L)'
;ARYHPYASQSIRNSSRGNIPSRNEVLEAAASPENRQDIETVSTLRETISEMNEQTLRQVLIRAVEAEPDLMKSFIEGSRQDSNPSSEIAWCSCGRCQAFDDPRMNLCCCQSLCITSKPEFRNLCLRHDVLEIANILNWSYRTNLEPSFAQSTFRNQAYRNFVLWQHSTLGAGRRVPVPSCVCVAIRRRFPQANGQYMGYHSANSDSE
;
A
#
# COMPACT_ATOMS: atom_id res chain seq x y z
N ALA A 1 31.63 7.70 9.27
CA ALA A 1 30.38 7.11 8.72
C ALA A 1 29.54 6.59 9.89
N ARG A 2 28.58 7.37 10.39
CA ARG A 2 27.70 6.92 11.49
C ARG A 2 26.44 6.34 10.84
N TYR A 3 26.34 5.01 10.84
CA TYR A 3 25.11 4.33 10.45
C TYR A 3 24.02 4.61 11.49
N HIS A 4 22.82 4.95 11.02
CA HIS A 4 21.63 5.16 11.86
C HIS A 4 21.27 3.83 12.55
N PRO A 5 20.90 3.81 13.84
CA PRO A 5 20.66 2.57 14.61
C PRO A 5 19.51 1.68 14.07
N TYR A 6 18.77 2.17 13.08
CA TYR A 6 17.68 1.46 12.40
C TYR A 6 18.04 0.97 10.98
N ALA A 7 19.30 1.12 10.56
CA ALA A 7 19.76 0.60 9.28
C ALA A 7 20.00 -0.91 9.39
N SER A 8 19.03 -1.68 8.90
CA SER A 8 19.06 -3.14 8.86
C SER A 8 20.35 -3.67 8.21
N GLN A 9 20.98 -4.64 8.90
CA GLN A 9 22.04 -5.46 8.33
C GLN A 9 21.52 -6.11 7.04
N SER A 10 22.28 -5.95 5.96
CA SER A 10 22.01 -6.55 4.65
C SER A 10 21.81 -8.07 4.81
N ILE A 11 20.58 -8.55 4.67
CA ILE A 11 20.30 -9.99 4.58
C ILE A 11 20.74 -10.46 3.19
N ARG A 12 22.04 -10.78 3.07
CA ARG A 12 22.55 -11.61 1.99
C ARG A 12 22.01 -13.02 2.19
N ASN A 13 21.27 -13.48 1.18
CA ASN A 13 20.91 -14.86 0.84
C ASN A 13 21.04 -15.95 1.92
N SER A 14 19.92 -16.62 2.23
CA SER A 14 19.79 -18.07 2.01
C SER A 14 18.37 -18.56 2.30
N SER A 15 17.89 -19.41 1.40
CA SER A 15 17.05 -20.60 1.66
C SER A 15 15.75 -20.45 2.46
N ARG A 16 14.64 -20.63 1.74
CA ARG A 16 13.35 -21.20 2.19
C ARG A 16 13.22 -21.42 3.72
N GLY A 17 12.73 -20.41 4.39
CA GLY A 17 12.14 -20.46 5.72
C GLY A 17 11.05 -19.40 5.77
N ASN A 18 10.05 -19.59 6.62
CA ASN A 18 8.99 -18.61 6.86
C ASN A 18 9.60 -17.40 7.60
N ILE A 19 10.42 -16.61 6.90
CA ILE A 19 11.09 -15.44 7.46
C ILE A 19 10.04 -14.32 7.48
N PRO A 20 9.67 -13.82 8.67
CA PRO A 20 8.71 -12.73 8.77
C PRO A 20 9.23 -11.51 8.02
N SER A 21 8.34 -10.88 7.26
CA SER A 21 8.57 -9.60 6.58
C SER A 21 9.05 -8.55 7.58
N ARG A 22 9.73 -7.52 7.08
CA ARG A 22 10.19 -6.42 7.94
C ARG A 22 9.03 -5.78 8.69
N ASN A 23 7.85 -5.69 8.07
CA ASN A 23 6.67 -5.18 8.74
C ASN A 23 6.18 -6.11 9.83
N GLU A 24 6.17 -7.43 9.64
CA GLU A 24 5.82 -8.36 10.73
C GLU A 24 6.79 -8.24 11.90
N VAL A 25 8.09 -8.04 11.63
CA VAL A 25 9.10 -7.80 12.66
C VAL A 25 8.91 -6.44 13.35
N LEU A 26 8.62 -5.37 12.59
CA LEU A 26 8.38 -4.04 13.13
C LEU A 26 7.04 -3.97 13.90
N GLU A 27 5.97 -4.58 13.40
CA GLU A 27 4.67 -4.71 14.07
C GLU A 27 4.81 -5.48 15.38
N ALA A 28 5.59 -6.56 15.40
CA ALA A 28 5.90 -7.31 16.63
C ALA A 28 6.75 -6.51 17.63
N ALA A 29 7.60 -5.59 17.14
CA ALA A 29 8.43 -4.72 17.98
C ALA A 29 7.71 -3.43 18.44
N ALA A 30 6.65 -2.99 17.75
CA ALA A 30 5.91 -1.75 17.98
C ALA A 30 4.90 -1.82 19.15
N SER A 31 5.29 -2.47 20.26
CA SER A 31 4.42 -2.74 21.40
C SER A 31 3.89 -1.51 22.20
N PRO A 32 4.43 -0.28 22.08
CA PRO A 32 3.83 0.91 22.74
C PRO A 32 2.87 1.73 21.84
N GLU A 33 3.25 2.05 20.61
CA GLU A 33 2.47 2.96 19.73
C GLU A 33 1.15 2.31 19.26
N ASN A 34 1.17 1.02 18.92
CA ASN A 34 -0.06 0.28 18.56
C ASN A 34 -1.04 0.14 19.74
N ARG A 35 -0.55 0.17 20.99
CA ARG A 35 -1.41 0.17 22.19
C ARG A 35 -2.13 1.50 22.34
N GLN A 36 -1.44 2.60 22.05
CA GLN A 36 -2.01 3.94 22.04
C GLN A 36 -3.10 4.07 20.97
N ASP A 37 -2.90 3.50 19.79
CA ASP A 37 -3.91 3.49 18.72
C ASP A 37 -5.15 2.67 19.10
N ILE A 38 -4.98 1.50 19.74
CA ILE A 38 -6.10 0.69 20.24
C ILE A 38 -6.89 1.43 21.32
N GLU A 39 -6.22 2.05 22.28
CA GLU A 39 -6.84 2.83 23.36
C GLU A 39 -7.56 4.07 22.82
N THR A 40 -6.94 4.75 21.85
CA THR A 40 -7.53 5.89 21.14
C THR A 40 -8.79 5.47 20.39
N VAL A 41 -8.75 4.35 19.67
CA VAL A 41 -9.92 3.81 18.95
C VAL A 41 -11.04 3.43 19.93
N SER A 42 -10.71 2.79 21.06
CA SER A 42 -11.69 2.45 22.09
C SER A 42 -12.38 3.69 22.65
N THR A 43 -11.59 4.70 23.01
CA THR A 43 -12.07 5.96 23.57
C THR A 43 -12.97 6.71 22.59
N LEU A 44 -12.57 6.78 21.31
CA LEU A 44 -13.38 7.41 20.26
C LEU A 44 -14.70 6.67 20.05
N ARG A 45 -14.71 5.34 20.16
CA ARG A 45 -15.92 4.53 20.00
C ARG A 45 -16.92 4.77 21.12
N GLU A 46 -16.45 4.81 22.37
CA GLU A 46 -17.28 5.15 23.53
C GLU A 46 -17.86 6.56 23.38
N THR A 47 -17.01 7.53 23.04
CA THR A 47 -17.43 8.92 22.81
C THR A 47 -18.51 9.03 21.73
N ILE A 48 -18.36 8.33 20.59
CA ILE A 48 -19.35 8.30 19.51
C ILE A 48 -20.68 7.68 19.98
N SER A 49 -20.63 6.66 20.84
CA SER A 49 -21.84 5.98 21.33
C SER A 49 -22.72 6.84 22.23
N GLU A 50 -22.12 7.83 22.90
CA GLU A 50 -22.81 8.76 23.79
C GLU A 50 -23.28 10.04 23.08
N MET A 51 -22.82 10.28 21.84
CA MET A 51 -23.19 11.48 21.07
C MET A 51 -24.64 11.42 20.59
N ASN A 52 -25.32 12.58 20.67
CA ASN A 52 -26.61 12.75 20.00
C ASN A 52 -26.45 12.86 18.47
N GLU A 53 -27.57 12.68 17.74
CA GLU A 53 -27.57 12.58 16.29
C GLU A 53 -27.13 13.88 15.57
N GLN A 54 -27.38 15.05 16.15
CA GLN A 54 -26.94 16.34 15.58
C GLN A 54 -25.44 16.52 15.71
N THR A 55 -24.89 16.24 16.89
CA THR A 55 -23.44 16.27 17.13
C THR A 55 -22.72 15.25 16.23
N LEU A 56 -23.27 14.04 16.11
CA LEU A 56 -22.73 13.00 15.25
C LEU A 56 -22.64 13.45 13.78
N ARG A 57 -23.71 14.08 13.25
CA ARG A 57 -23.70 14.65 11.90
C ARG A 57 -22.63 15.72 11.72
N GLN A 58 -22.49 16.62 12.68
CA GLN A 58 -21.51 17.71 12.59
C GLN A 58 -20.06 17.20 12.64
N VAL A 59 -19.79 16.20 13.48
CA VAL A 59 -18.49 15.52 13.55
C VAL A 59 -18.19 14.80 12.24
N LEU A 60 -19.17 14.12 11.65
CA LEU A 60 -19.01 13.44 10.36
C LEU A 60 -18.68 14.43 9.23
N ILE A 61 -19.36 15.57 9.17
CA ILE A 61 -19.07 16.63 8.19
C ILE A 61 -17.62 17.12 8.34
N ARG A 62 -17.18 17.41 9.57
CA ARG A 62 -15.80 17.82 9.84
C ARG A 62 -14.77 16.75 9.46
N ALA A 63 -15.09 15.48 9.68
CA ALA A 63 -14.23 14.38 9.27
C ALA A 63 -14.11 14.28 7.73
N VAL A 64 -15.21 14.55 7.00
CA VAL A 64 -15.22 14.61 5.53
C VAL A 64 -14.38 15.79 5.02
N GLU A 65 -14.46 16.94 5.68
CA GLU A 65 -13.66 18.12 5.33
C GLU A 65 -12.16 17.88 5.58
N ALA A 66 -11.82 17.17 6.67
CA ALA A 66 -10.43 16.87 7.01
C ALA A 66 -9.80 15.82 6.09
N GLU A 67 -10.52 14.72 5.82
CA GLU A 67 -10.01 13.58 5.07
C GLU A 67 -11.06 13.07 4.06
N PRO A 68 -11.35 13.82 2.98
CA PRO A 68 -12.45 13.51 2.05
C PRO A 68 -12.27 12.16 1.36
N ASP A 69 -11.05 11.83 0.94
CA ASP A 69 -10.73 10.56 0.28
C ASP A 69 -10.92 9.35 1.22
N LEU A 70 -10.64 9.52 2.51
CA LEU A 70 -10.86 8.47 3.51
C LEU A 70 -12.37 8.26 3.73
N MET A 71 -13.08 9.36 4.00
CA MET A 71 -14.50 9.34 4.34
C MET A 71 -15.37 8.88 3.18
N LYS A 72 -14.96 9.15 1.93
CA LYS A 72 -15.62 8.64 0.74
C LYS A 72 -15.86 7.13 0.79
N SER A 73 -14.87 6.36 1.21
CA SER A 73 -14.98 4.90 1.30
C SER A 73 -15.99 4.41 2.35
N PHE A 74 -16.18 5.18 3.42
CA PHE A 74 -17.13 4.88 4.49
C PHE A 74 -18.55 5.29 4.10
N ILE A 75 -18.72 6.44 3.45
CA ILE A 75 -20.04 6.99 3.04
C ILE A 75 -20.60 6.26 1.83
N GLU A 76 -19.77 5.99 0.82
CA GLU A 76 -20.18 5.21 -0.36
C GLU A 76 -20.30 3.72 -0.05
N GLY A 77 -19.96 3.32 1.19
CA GLY A 77 -20.31 2.07 1.85
C GLY A 77 -20.27 0.87 0.92
N SER A 78 -19.08 0.30 0.68
CA SER A 78 -18.92 -0.93 -0.11
C SER A 78 -19.94 -1.03 -1.25
N ARG A 79 -20.05 0.00 -2.11
CA ARG A 79 -20.42 -0.28 -3.49
C ARG A 79 -19.32 -1.19 -4.00
N GLN A 80 -19.52 -2.49 -3.76
CA GLN A 80 -19.06 -3.51 -4.65
C GLN A 80 -19.58 -3.03 -5.99
N ASP A 81 -18.71 -2.37 -6.75
CA ASP A 81 -18.68 -2.61 -8.18
C ASP A 81 -18.63 -4.13 -8.27
N SER A 82 -19.83 -4.69 -8.38
CA SER A 82 -20.13 -6.08 -8.62
C SER A 82 -19.71 -6.33 -10.05
N ASN A 83 -18.41 -6.22 -10.28
CA ASN A 83 -17.80 -6.83 -11.43
C ASN A 83 -17.69 -8.31 -11.05
N PRO A 84 -18.29 -9.21 -11.83
CA PRO A 84 -18.42 -10.62 -11.48
C PRO A 84 -17.05 -11.29 -11.62
N SER A 85 -16.21 -11.12 -10.61
CA SER A 85 -15.02 -11.94 -10.43
C SER A 85 -15.47 -13.18 -9.68
N SER A 86 -15.97 -14.14 -10.46
CA SER A 86 -15.86 -15.58 -10.20
C SER A 86 -14.78 -15.87 -9.14
N GLU A 87 -15.17 -16.51 -8.06
CA GLU A 87 -14.35 -16.96 -6.94
C GLU A 87 -12.93 -17.32 -7.40
N ILE A 88 -11.99 -16.38 -7.27
CA ILE A 88 -10.61 -16.61 -7.70
C ILE A 88 -10.02 -17.58 -6.69
N ALA A 89 -9.86 -18.86 -7.07
CA ALA A 89 -9.51 -19.94 -6.16
C ALA A 89 -8.21 -19.72 -5.35
N TRP A 90 -7.26 -18.95 -5.89
CA TRP A 90 -6.00 -18.62 -5.21
C TRP A 90 -6.08 -17.35 -4.33
N CYS A 91 -7.21 -16.63 -4.34
CA CYS A 91 -7.41 -15.42 -3.55
C CYS A 91 -8.04 -15.74 -2.20
N SER A 92 -7.33 -15.43 -1.11
CA SER A 92 -7.88 -15.51 0.25
C SER A 92 -8.32 -14.17 0.84
N CYS A 93 -7.93 -13.04 0.23
CA CYS A 93 -8.20 -11.70 0.78
C CYS A 93 -9.45 -10.99 0.20
N GLY A 94 -10.12 -11.60 -0.79
CA GLY A 94 -11.35 -11.10 -1.41
C GLY A 94 -11.23 -9.84 -2.28
N ARG A 95 -10.00 -9.36 -2.56
CA ARG A 95 -9.75 -8.10 -3.33
C ARG A 95 -8.84 -8.27 -4.55
N CYS A 96 -8.47 -9.50 -4.89
CA CYS A 96 -7.61 -9.74 -6.06
C CYS A 96 -8.43 -9.78 -7.36
N GLN A 97 -7.75 -9.56 -8.47
CA GLN A 97 -8.25 -9.75 -9.84
C GLN A 97 -7.22 -10.59 -10.62
N ALA A 98 -7.69 -11.44 -11.54
CA ALA A 98 -6.80 -12.14 -12.44
C ALA A 98 -6.21 -11.19 -13.50
N PHE A 99 -4.92 -11.29 -13.73
CA PHE A 99 -4.17 -10.62 -14.79
C PHE A 99 -3.70 -11.66 -15.83
N ASP A 100 -3.48 -11.20 -17.05
CA ASP A 100 -2.93 -12.02 -18.13
C ASP A 100 -1.51 -12.53 -17.81
N ASP A 101 -0.73 -11.74 -17.06
CA ASP A 101 0.58 -12.15 -16.57
C ASP A 101 0.44 -13.01 -15.30
N PRO A 102 0.75 -14.33 -15.36
CA PRO A 102 0.60 -15.22 -14.20
C PRO A 102 1.44 -14.81 -13.00
N ARG A 103 2.55 -14.10 -13.21
CA ARG A 103 3.44 -13.64 -12.14
C ARG A 103 2.80 -12.55 -11.28
N MET A 104 1.74 -11.90 -11.78
CA MET A 104 0.96 -10.89 -11.06
C MET A 104 -0.23 -11.49 -10.29
N ASN A 105 -0.54 -12.77 -10.50
CA ASN A 105 -1.65 -13.48 -9.88
C ASN A 105 -1.29 -14.03 -8.50
N LEU A 106 -0.83 -13.14 -7.62
CA LEU A 106 -0.46 -13.44 -6.24
C LEU A 106 -1.43 -12.77 -5.27
N CYS A 107 -1.86 -13.47 -4.23
CA CYS A 107 -2.63 -12.89 -3.14
C CYS A 107 -1.71 -12.37 -2.03
N CYS A 108 -2.17 -11.35 -1.29
CA CYS A 108 -1.45 -10.89 -0.09
C CYS A 108 -1.56 -11.88 1.09
N CYS A 109 -2.52 -12.81 1.05
CA CYS A 109 -2.72 -13.87 2.04
C CYS A 109 -2.87 -13.42 3.50
N GLN A 110 -3.32 -12.19 3.75
CA GLN A 110 -3.59 -11.67 5.09
C GLN A 110 -5.07 -11.84 5.47
N SER A 111 -5.35 -11.98 6.78
CA SER A 111 -6.71 -12.11 7.34
C SER A 111 -7.60 -10.92 6.98
N LEU A 112 -7.05 -9.71 7.03
CA LEU A 112 -7.58 -8.52 6.39
C LEU A 112 -6.64 -8.14 5.24
N CYS A 113 -7.21 -7.82 4.08
CA CYS A 113 -6.40 -7.50 2.92
C CYS A 113 -5.42 -6.35 3.23
N ILE A 114 -4.16 -6.50 2.80
CA ILE A 114 -3.10 -5.51 3.04
C ILE A 114 -3.46 -4.11 2.53
N THR A 115 -4.35 -4.01 1.52
CA THR A 115 -4.82 -2.73 0.99
C THR A 115 -5.78 -1.98 1.91
N SER A 116 -6.31 -2.67 2.94
CA SER A 116 -7.17 -2.08 3.97
C SER A 116 -6.36 -1.46 5.11
N LYS A 117 -5.06 -1.72 5.20
CA LYS A 117 -4.18 -1.15 6.23
C LYS A 117 -4.02 0.37 6.00
N PRO A 118 -4.09 1.22 7.05
CA PRO A 118 -3.86 2.67 6.93
C PRO A 118 -2.50 3.01 6.31
N GLU A 119 -1.46 2.25 6.63
CA GLU A 119 -0.10 2.41 6.11
C GLU A 119 -0.07 2.24 4.60
N PHE A 120 -0.84 1.30 4.04
CA PHE A 120 -0.94 1.14 2.61
C PHE A 120 -1.50 2.40 1.94
N ARG A 121 -2.58 2.97 2.50
CA ARG A 121 -3.14 4.24 2.02
C ARG A 121 -2.08 5.35 2.08
N ASN A 122 -1.43 5.48 3.23
CA ASN A 122 -0.50 6.56 3.50
C ASN A 122 0.78 6.48 2.64
N LEU A 123 1.32 5.28 2.44
CA LEU A 123 2.59 5.09 1.74
C LEU A 123 2.43 4.91 0.23
N CYS A 124 1.29 4.36 -0.22
CA CYS A 124 1.12 3.91 -1.61
C CYS A 124 0.02 4.64 -2.38
N LEU A 125 -0.93 5.32 -1.73
CA LEU A 125 -2.07 5.96 -2.41
C LEU A 125 -2.16 7.47 -2.23
N ARG A 126 -1.53 8.02 -1.19
CA ARG A 126 -1.49 9.46 -0.91
C ARG A 126 -0.61 10.20 -1.92
N HIS A 127 -1.19 11.19 -2.60
CA HIS A 127 -0.52 11.91 -3.68
C HIS A 127 0.69 12.70 -3.19
N ASP A 128 0.55 13.41 -2.07
CA ASP A 128 1.58 14.23 -1.44
C ASP A 128 2.80 13.39 -1.00
N VAL A 129 2.56 12.21 -0.42
CA VAL A 129 3.62 11.28 -0.02
C VAL A 129 4.37 10.75 -1.26
N LEU A 130 3.64 10.40 -2.32
CA LEU A 130 4.26 9.91 -3.55
C LEU A 130 4.99 11.01 -4.32
N GLU A 131 4.52 12.25 -4.26
CA GLU A 131 5.18 13.42 -4.84
C GLU A 131 6.54 13.67 -4.19
N ILE A 132 6.60 13.69 -2.86
CA ILE A 132 7.86 13.80 -2.11
C ILE A 132 8.79 12.63 -2.44
N ALA A 133 8.27 11.40 -2.46
CA ALA A 133 9.05 10.23 -2.80
C ALA A 133 9.59 10.26 -4.25
N ASN A 134 8.83 10.84 -5.18
CA ASN A 134 9.27 11.07 -6.55
C ASN A 134 10.42 12.08 -6.59
N ILE A 135 10.25 13.25 -5.97
CA ILE A 135 11.27 14.30 -5.90
C ILE A 135 12.58 13.75 -5.30
N LEU A 136 12.51 13.01 -4.19
CA LEU A 136 13.69 12.42 -3.53
C LEU A 136 14.40 11.38 -4.40
N ASN A 137 13.65 10.56 -5.15
CA ASN A 137 14.25 9.55 -6.02
C ASN A 137 14.88 10.14 -7.28
N TRP A 138 14.34 11.25 -7.81
CA TRP A 138 14.86 11.91 -9.01
C TRP A 138 16.03 12.85 -8.72
N SER A 139 15.97 13.61 -7.62
CA SER A 139 17.06 14.49 -7.19
C SER A 139 18.36 13.74 -6.94
N TYR A 140 18.26 12.47 -6.52
CA TYR A 140 19.42 11.61 -6.31
C TYR A 140 20.00 11.00 -7.61
N ARG A 141 19.20 10.84 -8.68
CA ARG A 141 19.57 9.94 -9.80
C ARG A 141 19.90 10.61 -11.13
N THR A 142 19.36 11.80 -11.43
CA THR A 142 19.25 12.19 -12.85
C THR A 142 19.38 13.67 -13.21
N ASN A 143 19.49 14.62 -12.28
CA ASN A 143 19.51 16.07 -12.58
C ASN A 143 18.38 16.54 -13.54
N LEU A 144 17.26 15.82 -13.57
CA LEU A 144 16.09 16.10 -14.40
C LEU A 144 14.90 16.46 -13.51
N GLU A 145 14.01 17.31 -14.03
CA GLU A 145 12.77 17.66 -13.34
C GLU A 145 11.85 16.43 -13.18
N PRO A 146 11.25 16.23 -11.98
CA PRO A 146 10.35 15.13 -11.73
C PRO A 146 9.08 15.24 -12.58
N SER A 147 8.68 14.14 -13.21
CA SER A 147 7.38 14.04 -13.87
C SER A 147 6.28 13.72 -12.87
N PHE A 148 5.13 14.39 -12.96
CA PHE A 148 3.94 14.13 -12.14
C PHE A 148 2.81 13.45 -12.94
N ALA A 149 3.18 12.64 -13.93
CA ALA A 149 2.21 11.82 -14.65
C ALA A 149 1.67 10.68 -13.77
N GLN A 150 0.45 10.20 -14.08
CA GLN A 150 -0.18 9.06 -13.39
C GLN A 150 0.69 7.80 -13.39
N SER A 151 1.44 7.56 -14.46
CA SER A 151 2.41 6.46 -14.56
C SER A 151 3.55 6.60 -13.55
N THR A 152 4.03 7.83 -13.30
CA THR A 152 5.07 8.11 -12.31
C THR A 152 4.58 7.83 -10.90
N PHE A 153 3.38 8.30 -10.54
CA PHE A 153 2.77 8.01 -9.23
C PHE A 153 2.55 6.51 -9.02
N ARG A 154 2.05 5.81 -10.03
CA ARG A 154 1.89 4.35 -9.99
C ARG A 154 3.22 3.62 -9.76
N ASN A 155 4.27 4.01 -10.48
CA ASN A 155 5.60 3.42 -10.32
C ASN A 155 6.17 3.71 -8.92
N GLN A 156 5.97 4.92 -8.40
CA GLN A 156 6.40 5.28 -7.06
C GLN A 156 5.62 4.52 -5.98
N ALA A 157 4.32 4.33 -6.17
CA ALA A 157 3.49 3.52 -5.27
C ALA A 157 3.97 2.06 -5.20
N TYR A 158 4.28 1.44 -6.33
CA TYR A 158 4.86 0.09 -6.34
C TYR A 158 6.20 0.02 -5.61
N ARG A 159 7.09 1.01 -5.84
CA ARG A 159 8.38 1.09 -5.15
C ARG A 159 8.21 1.26 -3.64
N ASN A 160 7.32 2.15 -3.21
CA ASN A 160 7.02 2.38 -1.80
C ASN A 160 6.46 1.12 -1.15
N PHE A 161 5.54 0.41 -1.81
CA PHE A 161 5.01 -0.86 -1.32
C PHE A 161 6.12 -1.90 -1.12
N VAL A 162 6.98 -2.08 -2.12
CA VAL A 162 8.10 -3.03 -2.05
C VAL A 162 9.09 -2.65 -0.95
N LEU A 163 9.41 -1.35 -0.81
CA LEU A 163 10.30 -0.86 0.24
C LEU A 163 9.70 -1.08 1.63
N TRP A 164 8.40 -0.84 1.78
CA TRP A 164 7.66 -1.06 3.01
C TRP A 164 7.69 -2.54 3.40
N GLN A 165 7.35 -3.46 2.50
CA GLN A 165 7.25 -4.88 2.81
C GLN A 165 8.60 -5.61 2.90
N HIS A 166 9.54 -5.25 2.03
CA HIS A 166 10.77 -6.02 1.80
C HIS A 166 12.06 -5.26 2.05
N SER A 167 12.00 -4.02 2.56
CA SER A 167 13.16 -3.13 2.66
C SER A 167 13.84 -2.86 1.31
N THR A 168 15.09 -2.40 1.32
CA THR A 168 15.87 -2.20 0.10
C THR A 168 16.19 -3.54 -0.54
N LEU A 169 15.57 -3.81 -1.69
CA LEU A 169 15.99 -4.91 -2.55
C LEU A 169 17.33 -4.52 -3.19
N GLY A 170 18.37 -5.32 -2.96
CA GLY A 170 19.66 -5.13 -3.64
C GLY A 170 19.51 -5.17 -5.17
N ALA A 171 20.51 -4.64 -5.89
CA ALA A 171 20.50 -4.61 -7.36
C ALA A 171 20.20 -6.00 -7.94
N GLY A 172 19.37 -6.03 -9.00
CA GLY A 172 18.99 -7.28 -9.68
C GLY A 172 17.89 -8.09 -8.99
N ARG A 173 17.27 -7.61 -7.91
CA ARG A 173 16.13 -8.28 -7.27
C ARG A 173 14.85 -7.48 -7.45
N ARG A 174 13.89 -8.09 -8.15
CA ARG A 174 12.52 -7.58 -8.26
C ARG A 174 11.58 -8.61 -7.63
N VAL A 175 10.61 -8.16 -6.84
CA VAL A 175 9.58 -9.03 -6.24
C VAL A 175 8.24 -8.63 -6.86
N PRO A 176 7.42 -9.60 -7.31
CA PRO A 176 6.07 -9.30 -7.79
C PRO A 176 5.20 -8.77 -6.64
N VAL A 177 4.42 -7.73 -6.94
CA VAL A 177 3.47 -7.13 -6.01
C VAL A 177 2.15 -7.90 -6.07
N PRO A 178 1.44 -8.13 -4.94
CA PRO A 178 0.17 -8.84 -4.94
C PRO A 178 -0.90 -8.19 -5.83
N SER A 179 -1.77 -9.01 -6.41
CA SER A 179 -2.85 -8.58 -7.30
C SER A 179 -3.76 -7.53 -6.66
N CYS A 180 -4.19 -7.74 -5.41
CA CYS A 180 -5.02 -6.76 -4.68
C CYS A 180 -4.35 -5.37 -4.60
N VAL A 181 -3.03 -5.32 -4.42
CA VAL A 181 -2.26 -4.08 -4.39
C VAL A 181 -2.18 -3.46 -5.78
N CYS A 182 -1.92 -4.27 -6.82
CA CYS A 182 -1.92 -3.80 -8.20
C CYS A 182 -3.26 -3.18 -8.59
N VAL A 183 -4.38 -3.84 -8.24
CA VAL A 183 -5.74 -3.35 -8.47
C VAL A 183 -5.95 -2.01 -7.75
N ALA A 184 -5.62 -1.91 -6.47
CA ALA A 184 -5.82 -0.69 -5.69
C ALA A 184 -5.02 0.50 -6.25
N ILE A 185 -3.73 0.29 -6.56
CA ILE A 185 -2.87 1.34 -7.12
C ILE A 185 -3.34 1.76 -8.53
N ARG A 186 -3.71 0.80 -9.39
CA ARG A 186 -4.18 1.11 -10.75
C ARG A 186 -5.51 1.85 -10.76
N ARG A 187 -6.40 1.58 -9.79
CA ARG A 187 -7.62 2.36 -9.59
C ARG A 187 -7.33 3.80 -9.18
N ARG A 188 -6.34 4.01 -8.29
CA ARG A 188 -5.96 5.36 -7.82
C ARG A 188 -5.22 6.18 -8.87
N PHE A 189 -4.38 5.52 -9.68
CA PHE A 189 -3.54 6.15 -10.71
C PHE A 189 -3.74 5.40 -12.05
N PRO A 190 -4.88 5.63 -12.72
CA PRO A 190 -5.26 4.90 -13.92
C PRO A 190 -4.36 5.22 -15.11
N GLN A 191 -4.32 4.32 -16.08
CA GLN A 191 -3.76 4.60 -17.40
C GLN A 191 -4.90 4.86 -18.38
N ALA A 192 -4.79 5.91 -19.19
CA ALA A 192 -5.88 6.39 -20.03
C ALA A 192 -6.45 5.32 -21.00
N ASN A 193 -5.60 4.41 -21.50
CA ASN A 193 -6.01 3.32 -22.40
C ASN A 193 -6.25 1.99 -21.67
N GLY A 194 -6.14 1.93 -20.34
CA GLY A 194 -6.30 0.71 -19.55
C GLY A 194 -5.23 -0.37 -19.77
N GLN A 195 -4.24 -0.13 -20.64
CA GLN A 195 -3.17 -1.09 -20.92
C GLN A 195 -2.01 -0.86 -19.97
N TYR A 196 -1.61 -1.88 -19.22
CA TYR A 196 -0.49 -1.78 -18.30
C TYR A 196 0.60 -2.75 -18.71
N MET A 197 1.85 -2.31 -18.62
CA MET A 197 3.00 -3.20 -18.72
C MET A 197 2.94 -4.23 -17.58
N GLY A 198 3.23 -5.49 -17.90
CA GLY A 198 3.27 -6.60 -16.95
C GLY A 198 4.50 -6.53 -16.03
N TYR A 199 4.74 -7.61 -15.28
CA TYR A 199 5.91 -7.68 -14.42
C TYR A 199 7.17 -7.94 -15.25
N HIS A 200 8.17 -7.06 -15.11
CA HIS A 200 9.50 -7.27 -15.70
C HIS A 200 10.45 -7.79 -14.62
N SER A 201 11.00 -8.98 -14.83
CA SER A 201 12.05 -9.55 -13.99
C SER A 201 13.35 -8.75 -14.16
N ALA A 202 14.30 -8.89 -13.24
CA ALA A 202 15.58 -8.18 -13.37
C ALA A 202 16.44 -8.67 -14.56
N ASN A 203 16.20 -9.89 -15.05
CA ASN A 203 17.00 -10.52 -16.11
C ASN A 203 16.37 -10.38 -17.51
N SER A 204 15.13 -9.91 -17.61
CA SER A 204 14.44 -9.73 -18.90
C SER A 204 14.87 -8.45 -19.64
N ASP A 205 15.69 -7.60 -19.00
CA ASP A 205 16.26 -6.39 -19.61
C ASP A 205 17.70 -6.66 -20.15
N SER A 206 18.10 -7.93 -20.27
CA SER A 206 19.47 -8.36 -20.65
C SER A 206 19.54 -9.28 -21.88
N GLU A 207 18.44 -9.44 -22.61
CA GLU A 207 18.40 -10.09 -23.94
C GLU A 207 18.15 -9.05 -25.04
#